data_AF-A0A6L3Y3M5-F1
#
_entry.id   AF-A0A6L3Y3M5-F1
#
_cell.length_a   1.000
_cell.length_b   1.000
_cell.length_c   1.000
_cell.angle_alpha   90.00
_cell.angle_beta   90.00
_cell.angle_gamma   90.00
#
_symmetry.space_group_name_H-M   'P 1'
#
loop_
_entity.id
_entity.type
_entity.pdbx_description
1 polymer ?
#
loop_
_entity_poly.entity_id
_entity_poly.type
_entity_poly.pdbx_seq_one_letter_code
_entity_poly.pdbx_strand_id
1 'polypeptide(L)' 'MDKLLERFLHYVSLDTQSKPGVRQVPSTEGQWKLLNLLKEQLEAMGLVDVTLSEKGTVMGTLPANIDGDIPAIGFI' A
#
# COMPACT_ATOMS: atom_id res chain seq x y z
N MET A 1 8.88 16.93 -5.40
CA MET A 1 8.76 15.82 -6.38
C MET A 1 9.96 14.87 -6.29
N ASP A 2 10.96 15.21 -5.48
CA ASP A 2 12.28 14.59 -5.45
C ASP A 2 12.30 13.20 -4.80
N LYS A 3 11.33 12.91 -3.94
CA LYS A 3 11.17 11.58 -3.31
C LYS A 3 10.56 10.52 -4.22
N LEU A 4 10.11 10.88 -5.43
CA LEU A 4 9.50 9.93 -6.36
C LEU A 4 10.50 8.86 -6.79
N LEU A 5 11.66 9.27 -7.28
CA LEU A 5 12.72 8.35 -7.74
C LEU A 5 13.22 7.48 -6.59
N GLU A 6 13.43 8.08 -5.41
CA GLU A 6 13.85 7.37 -4.20
C GLU A 6 12.85 6.26 -3.81
N ARG A 7 11.56 6.59 -3.71
CA ARG A 7 10.50 5.61 -3.39
C ARG A 7 10.41 4.53 -4.45
N PHE A 8 10.44 4.91 -5.73
CA PHE A 8 10.38 3.97 -6.84
C PHE A 8 11.54 2.96 -6.78
N LEU A 9 12.79 3.44 -6.64
CA LEU A 9 13.96 2.57 -6.55
C LEU A 9 13.95 1.71 -5.28
N HIS A 10 13.43 2.22 -4.17
CA HIS A 10 13.27 1.43 -2.95
C HIS A 10 12.28 0.27 -3.18
N TYR A 11 11.12 0.52 -3.79
CA TYR A 11 10.15 -0.55 -4.05
C TYR A 11 10.70 -1.59 -5.05
N VAL A 12 11.40 -1.14 -6.10
CA VAL A 12 12.03 -2.04 -7.08
C VAL A 12 13.13 -2.91 -6.47
N SER A 13 13.79 -2.45 -5.40
CA SER A 13 14.80 -3.24 -4.69
C SER A 13 14.22 -4.44 -3.91
N LEU A 14 12.90 -4.47 -3.69
CA LEU A 14 12.22 -5.57 -3.01
C LEU A 14 11.79 -6.63 -4.03
N ASP A 15 12.22 -7.88 -3.83
CA ASP A 15 11.66 -9.00 -4.57
C ASP A 15 10.22 -9.25 -4.10
N THR A 16 9.26 -8.89 -4.95
CA THR A 16 7.82 -9.07 -4.71
C THR A 16 7.18 -9.95 -5.78
N GLN A 17 7.96 -10.78 -6.49
CA GLN A 17 7.42 -11.60 -7.57
C GLN A 17 6.36 -12.57 -7.03
N SER A 18 5.22 -12.65 -7.73
CA SER A 18 4.15 -13.59 -7.39
C SER A 18 4.49 -15.01 -7.86
N LYS A 19 3.93 -16.01 -7.19
CA LYS A 19 4.08 -17.42 -7.55
C LYS A 19 2.72 -18.03 -7.94
N PRO A 20 2.55 -18.54 -9.18
CA PRO A 20 1.31 -19.19 -9.60
C PRO A 20 1.17 -20.56 -8.91
N GLY A 21 -0.08 -21.04 -8.81
CA GLY A 21 -0.39 -22.36 -8.23
C GLY A 21 -0.29 -22.43 -6.70
N VAL A 22 -0.16 -21.30 -6.01
CA VAL A 22 -0.14 -21.21 -4.55
C VAL A 22 -1.53 -20.87 -4.03
N ARG A 23 -2.01 -21.60 -3.01
CA ARG A 23 -3.33 -21.38 -2.38
C ARG A 23 -3.31 -20.22 -1.37
N GLN A 24 -2.16 -19.95 -0.76
CA GLN A 24 -1.96 -18.82 0.13
C GLN A 24 -1.97 -17.51 -0.65
N VAL A 25 -2.54 -16.47 -0.05
CA VAL A 25 -2.57 -15.10 -0.60
C VAL A 25 -2.07 -14.16 0.49
N PRO A 26 -1.05 -13.32 0.20
CA PRO A 26 -0.19 -13.30 -0.98
C PRO A 26 0.56 -14.63 -1.20
N SER A 27 0.95 -14.88 -2.44
CA SER A 27 1.59 -16.14 -2.85
C SER A 27 3.08 -16.26 -2.46
N THR A 28 3.71 -15.14 -2.07
CA THR A 28 5.12 -15.08 -1.68
C THR A 28 5.34 -14.12 -0.52
N GLU A 29 6.31 -14.42 0.34
CA GLU A 29 6.71 -13.58 1.49
C GLU A 29 7.22 -12.19 1.08
N GLY A 30 7.81 -12.08 -0.11
CA GLY A 30 8.26 -10.81 -0.67
C GLY A 30 7.14 -9.76 -0.75
N GLN A 31 5.93 -10.17 -1.12
CA GLN A 31 4.76 -9.30 -1.18
C GLN A 31 4.42 -8.73 0.21
N TRP A 32 4.51 -9.53 1.27
CA TRP A 32 4.30 -9.05 2.64
C TRP A 32 5.29 -7.98 3.06
N LYS A 33 6.55 -8.06 2.62
CA LYS A 33 7.57 -7.04 2.94
C LYS A 33 7.18 -5.68 2.37
N LEU A 34 6.78 -5.63 1.09
CA LEU A 34 6.32 -4.39 0.48
C LEU A 34 5.02 -3.89 1.10
N LEU A 35 4.06 -4.78 1.39
CA LEU A 35 2.79 -4.41 2.01
C LEU A 35 2.97 -3.76 3.39
N ASN A 36 3.84 -4.32 4.25
CA ASN A 36 4.13 -3.74 5.56
C ASN A 36 4.87 -2.39 5.44
N LEU A 37 5.84 -2.29 4.51
CA LEU A 37 6.50 -1.02 4.22
C LEU A 37 5.49 0.06 3.78
N LEU A 38 4.56 -0.29 2.90
CA LEU A 38 3.51 0.65 2.45
C LEU A 38 2.59 1.03 3.61
N LYS A 39 2.17 0.09 4.46
CA LYS A 39 1.37 0.36 5.66
C LYS A 39 2.02 1.44 6.53
N GLU A 40 3.29 1.24 6.88
CA GLU A 40 4.07 2.20 7.68
C GLU A 40 4.17 3.56 6.99
N GLN A 41 4.37 3.58 5.67
CA GLN A 41 4.43 4.83 4.92
C GLN A 41 3.08 5.57 4.86
N LEU A 42 1.96 4.86 4.73
CA LEU A 42 0.63 5.48 4.75
C LEU A 42 0.35 6.12 6.12
N GLU A 43 0.68 5.41 7.20
CA GLU A 43 0.59 5.93 8.58
C GLU A 43 1.49 7.16 8.75
N ALA A 44 2.75 7.10 8.31
CA ALA A 44 3.70 8.21 8.40
C ALA A 44 3.30 9.43 7.54
N MET A 45 2.53 9.23 6.47
CA MET A 45 1.96 10.30 5.65
C MET A 45 0.68 10.91 6.25
N GLY A 46 0.15 10.33 7.35
CA GLY A 46 -1.03 10.83 8.04
C GLY A 46 -2.36 10.37 7.43
N LEU A 47 -2.36 9.30 6.64
CA LEU A 47 -3.62 8.67 6.25
C LEU A 47 -4.29 8.03 7.47
N VAL A 48 -5.62 7.98 7.43
CA VAL A 48 -6.47 7.38 8.46
C VAL A 48 -7.01 6.03 7.99
N ASP A 49 -7.56 5.26 8.92
CA ASP A 49 -8.15 3.93 8.66
C ASP A 49 -7.18 2.98 7.91
N VAL A 50 -5.88 3.10 8.20
CA VAL A 50 -4.85 2.27 7.57
C VAL A 50 -4.98 0.84 8.06
N THR A 51 -5.24 -0.08 7.15
CA THR A 51 -5.45 -1.50 7.44
C THR A 51 -4.65 -2.37 6.48
N LEU A 52 -4.21 -3.54 6.97
CA LEU A 52 -3.60 -4.59 6.17
C LEU A 52 -4.36 -5.89 6.47
N SER A 53 -5.09 -6.40 5.49
CA SER A 53 -5.90 -7.60 5.66
C SER A 53 -5.04 -8.87 5.74
N GLU A 54 -5.59 -9.95 6.29
CA GLU A 54 -4.94 -11.27 6.34
C GLU A 54 -4.63 -11.85 4.94
N LYS A 55 -5.22 -11.28 3.89
CA LYS A 55 -4.98 -11.67 2.49
C LYS A 55 -4.02 -10.72 1.76
N GLY A 56 -3.41 -9.79 2.47
CA GLY A 56 -2.38 -8.90 1.91
C GLY A 56 -2.94 -7.76 1.06
N THR A 57 -4.11 -7.24 1.43
CA THR A 57 -4.62 -5.97 0.87
C THR A 57 -4.33 -4.86 1.87
N VAL A 58 -3.51 -3.88 1.48
CA VAL A 58 -3.29 -2.65 2.26
C VAL A 58 -4.24 -1.55 1.77
N MET A 59 -4.92 -0.88 2.70
CA MET A 59 -5.85 0.22 2.43
C MET A 59 -5.59 1.37 3.39
N GLY A 60 -5.90 2.60 2.99
CA GLY A 60 -5.86 3.79 3.83
C GLY A 60 -6.62 4.94 3.18
N THR A 61 -7.09 5.88 3.99
CA THR A 61 -7.93 7.00 3.55
C THR A 61 -7.21 8.32 3.80
N LEU A 62 -7.16 9.18 2.78
CA LEU A 62 -6.82 10.59 2.97
C LEU A 62 -8.13 11.38 3.17
N PRO A 63 -8.35 12.04 4.32
CA PRO A 63 -9.56 12.82 4.55
C PRO A 63 -9.75 13.92 3.50
N ALA A 64 -11.00 14.31 3.27
CA ALA A 64 -11.31 15.45 2.41
C ALA A 64 -10.60 16.71 2.90
N ASN A 65 -10.11 17.52 1.97
CA ASN A 65 -9.42 18.77 2.27
C ASN A 65 -10.36 19.99 2.33
N ILE A 66 -11.66 19.78 2.07
CA ILE A 66 -12.72 20.79 2.13
C ILE A 66 -14.03 20.14 2.62
N ASP A 67 -14.92 20.96 3.14
CA ASP A 67 -16.27 20.54 3.51
C ASP A 67 -17.18 20.40 2.28
N GLY A 68 -18.15 19.49 2.36
CA GLY A 68 -19.18 19.30 1.33
C GLY A 68 -19.52 17.83 1.09
N ASP A 69 -20.57 17.60 0.30
CA ASP A 69 -20.96 16.26 -0.16
C ASP A 69 -20.16 15.92 -1.44
N ILE A 70 -18.91 15.49 -1.23
CA ILE A 70 -17.98 15.15 -2.31
C ILE A 70 -17.83 13.63 -2.32
N PRO A 71 -18.07 12.97 -3.47
CA PRO A 71 -17.95 11.52 -3.56
C PRO A 71 -16.49 11.09 -3.36
N ALA A 72 -16.30 10.02 -2.59
CA ALA A 72 -14.99 9.38 -2.46
C ALA A 72 -14.56 8.73 -3.77
N ILE A 73 -13.27 8.83 -4.11
CA ILE A 73 -12.64 8.11 -5.23
C ILE A 73 -11.54 7.20 -4.69
N GLY A 74 -11.28 6.09 -5.38
CA GLY A 74 -10.23 5.13 -5.02
C GLY A 74 -9.16 5.03 -6.11
N PHE A 75 -7.92 4.80 -5.67
CA PHE A 75 -6.79 4.42 -6.53
C PHE A 75 -6.37 3.01 -6.12
N ILE A 76 -6.35 2.07 -7.07
CA ILE A 76 -6.01 0.66 -6.87
C ILE A 76 -4.93 0.27 -7.87
#